data_AF-A0A8C4VXG6-F1
#
_entry.id   AF-A0A8C4VXG6-F1
#
_cell.length_a   1.000
_cell.length_b   1.000
_cell.length_c   1.000
_cell.angle_alpha   90.00
_cell.angle_beta   90.00
_cell.angle_gamma   90.00
#
_symmetry.space_group_name_H-M   'P 1'
#
loop_
_entity.id
_entity.type
_entity.pdbx_description
1 polymer ?
#
loop_
_entity_poly.entity_id
_entity_poly.type
_entity_poly.pdbx_seq_one_letter_code
_entity_poly.pdbx_strand_id
1 'polypeptide(L)' 'MHSSKPRLVVPYGLKTLLEGVSRAVLKTSPSNITEFAALYFRELIAFREENPNLDITDLVREFHFTRGKKGTKCCSY' A
#
# COMPACT_ATOMS: atom_id res chain seq x y z
N MET A 1 -18.00 35.01 -14.09
CA MET A 1 -17.96 33.85 -13.18
C MET A 1 -17.44 32.64 -13.95
N HIS A 2 -16.14 32.35 -13.88
CA HIS A 2 -15.64 31.06 -14.36
C HIS A 2 -15.76 30.06 -13.20
N SER A 3 -16.81 29.24 -13.22
CA SER A 3 -16.85 28.03 -12.40
C SER A 3 -15.89 27.03 -13.03
N SER A 4 -14.60 27.19 -12.73
CA SER A 4 -13.55 26.25 -13.11
C SER A 4 -13.79 24.97 -12.33
N LYS A 5 -14.53 24.01 -12.90
CA LYS A 5 -14.70 22.68 -12.32
C LYS A 5 -13.31 22.08 -12.12
N PRO A 6 -12.85 21.83 -10.89
CA PRO A 6 -11.54 21.22 -10.68
C PRO A 6 -11.54 19.84 -11.33
N ARG A 7 -10.57 19.60 -12.21
CA ARG A 7 -10.36 18.27 -12.79
C ARG A 7 -9.71 17.40 -11.73
N LEU A 8 -10.45 16.43 -11.20
CA LEU A 8 -9.91 15.44 -10.28
C LEU A 8 -9.20 14.36 -11.10
N VAL A 9 -7.86 14.37 -11.07
CA VAL A 9 -7.02 13.38 -11.73
C VAL A 9 -6.51 12.41 -10.66
N VAL A 10 -6.73 11.11 -10.87
CA VAL A 10 -6.20 10.06 -10.00
C VAL A 10 -4.77 9.75 -10.43
N PRO A 11 -3.76 9.89 -9.54
CA PRO A 11 -2.38 9.55 -9.86
C PRO A 11 -2.22 8.07 -10.21
N TYR A 12 -1.32 7.78 -11.13
CA TYR A 12 -0.92 6.42 -11.46
C TYR A 12 -0.39 5.71 -10.21
N GLY A 13 -0.77 4.44 -10.02
CA GLY A 13 -0.38 3.64 -8.86
C GLY A 13 -1.26 3.81 -7.62
N LEU A 14 -2.04 4.89 -7.49
CA LEU A 14 -2.87 5.12 -6.29
C LEU A 14 -3.91 4.01 -6.10
N LYS A 15 -4.56 3.56 -7.19
CA LYS A 15 -5.49 2.42 -7.16
C LYS A 15 -4.83 1.17 -6.59
N THR A 16 -3.62 0.85 -7.05
CA THR A 16 -2.88 -0.36 -6.63
C THR A 16 -2.49 -0.28 -5.16
N LEU A 17 -2.03 0.89 -4.69
CA LEU A 17 -1.71 1.12 -3.28
C LEU A 17 -2.94 0.92 -2.39
N LEU A 18 -4.08 1.53 -2.77
CA LEU A 18 -5.34 1.42 -2.04
C LEU A 18 -5.86 -0.02 -2.01
N GLU A 19 -5.75 -0.74 -3.12
CA GLU A 19 -6.14 -2.15 -3.18
C GLU A 19 -5.25 -3.01 -2.27
N GLY A 20 -3.94 -2.79 -2.28
CA GLY A 20 -2.98 -3.52 -1.44
C GLY A 20 -3.26 -3.36 0.05
N VAL A 21 -3.42 -2.12 0.52
CA VAL A 21 -3.75 -1.86 1.94
C VAL A 21 -5.14 -2.38 2.30
N SER A 22 -6.14 -2.24 1.42
CA SER A 22 -7.50 -2.74 1.67
C SER A 22 -7.52 -4.25 1.82
N ARG A 23 -6.83 -4.98 0.93
CA ARG A 23 -6.68 -6.44 1.05
C ARG A 23 -5.94 -6.83 2.33
N ALA A 24 -4.92 -6.08 2.70
CA ALA A 24 -4.16 -6.34 3.92
C ALA A 24 -5.01 -6.12 5.18
N VAL A 25 -5.80 -5.04 5.24
CA VAL A 25 -6.78 -4.78 6.32
C VAL A 25 -7.81 -5.89 6.39
N LEU A 26 -8.42 -6.30 5.26
CA LEU A 26 -9.44 -7.36 5.25
C LEU A 26 -8.90 -8.72 5.70
N LYS A 27 -7.63 -9.02 5.39
CA LYS A 27 -7.00 -10.28 5.79
C LYS A 27 -6.66 -10.32 7.28
N THR A 28 -6.35 -9.18 7.86
CA THR A 28 -5.77 -9.07 9.21
C THR A 28 -6.76 -8.57 10.24
N SER A 29 -7.85 -7.91 9.80
CA SER A 29 -8.93 -7.34 10.60
C SER A 29 -8.41 -6.59 11.83
N PRO A 30 -7.57 -5.56 11.65
CA PRO A 30 -6.98 -4.82 12.75
C PRO A 30 -8.04 -4.03 13.50
N SER A 31 -7.89 -3.91 14.82
CA SER A 31 -8.73 -3.06 15.67
C SER A 31 -8.60 -1.57 15.32
N ASN A 32 -7.40 -1.14 14.88
CA ASN A 32 -7.12 0.22 14.44
C ASN A 32 -6.59 0.26 13.00
N ILE A 33 -7.45 0.67 12.07
CA ILE A 33 -7.13 0.73 10.64
C ILE A 33 -6.09 1.82 10.34
N THR A 34 -6.13 2.96 11.04
CA THR A 34 -5.22 4.09 10.78
C THR A 34 -3.80 3.74 11.16
N GLU A 35 -3.61 3.12 12.34
CA GLU A 35 -2.30 2.66 12.79
C GLU A 35 -1.75 1.56 11.86
N PHE A 36 -2.60 0.60 11.50
CA PHE A 36 -2.23 -0.43 10.54
C PHE A 36 -1.78 0.16 9.20
N ALA A 37 -2.52 1.12 8.64
CA ALA A 37 -2.17 1.76 7.38
C ALA A 37 -0.84 2.52 7.47
N ALA A 38 -0.59 3.24 8.56
CA ALA A 38 0.67 3.94 8.78
C ALA A 38 1.86 2.98 8.80
N LEU A 39 1.75 1.86 9.51
CA LEU A 39 2.77 0.81 9.55
C LEU A 39 2.97 0.16 8.17
N TYR A 40 1.88 -0.17 7.50
CA TYR A 40 1.89 -0.76 6.16
C TYR A 40 2.66 0.12 5.15
N PHE A 41 2.33 1.42 5.09
CA PHE A 41 3.00 2.32 4.15
C PHE A 41 4.46 2.59 4.55
N ARG A 42 4.79 2.61 5.85
CA ARG A 42 6.18 2.73 6.30
C ARG A 42 7.02 1.56 5.81
N GLU A 43 6.53 0.34 5.92
CA GLU A 43 7.23 -0.84 5.39
C GLU A 43 7.29 -0.85 3.86
N LEU A 44 6.23 -0.41 3.18
CA LEU A 44 6.23 -0.31 1.72
C LEU A 44 7.27 0.70 1.21
N ILE A 45 7.43 1.83 1.91
CA ILE A 45 8.46 2.82 1.59
C ILE A 45 9.85 2.23 1.81
N ALA A 46 10.09 1.54 2.93
CA ALA A 46 11.37 0.87 3.18
C ALA A 46 11.71 -0.14 2.07
N PHE A 47 10.72 -0.95 1.65
CA PHE A 47 10.89 -1.90 0.56
C PHE A 47 11.21 -1.23 -0.79
N ARG A 48 10.70 -0.01 -1.01
CA ARG A 48 11.03 0.80 -2.19
C ARG A 48 12.45 1.32 -2.17
N GLU A 49 12.95 1.74 -1.01
CA GLU A 49 14.35 2.17 -0.87
C GLU A 49 15.31 1.01 -1.18
N GLU A 50 14.94 -0.22 -0.83
CA GLU A 50 15.70 -1.43 -1.18
C GLU A 50 15.58 -1.82 -2.67
N ASN A 51 14.53 -1.36 -3.36
CA ASN A 51 14.23 -1.70 -4.76
C ASN A 51 13.91 -0.43 -5.59
N PRO A 52 14.88 0.48 -5.80
CA PRO A 52 14.63 1.80 -6.36
C PRO A 52 14.16 1.78 -7.83
N ASN A 53 14.40 0.67 -8.54
CA ASN A 53 14.10 0.53 -9.96
C ASN A 53 12.71 -0.09 -10.24
N LEU A 54 11.97 -0.52 -9.22
CA LEU A 54 10.66 -1.13 -9.41
C LEU A 54 9.59 -0.06 -9.63
N ASP A 55 8.73 -0.29 -10.63
CA ASP A 55 7.49 0.47 -10.77
C ASP A 55 6.59 0.26 -9.55
N ILE A 56 5.75 1.24 -9.23
CA ILE A 56 4.86 1.17 -8.07
C ILE A 56 3.90 -0.02 -8.11
N THR A 57 3.47 -0.44 -9.31
CA THR A 57 2.57 -1.59 -9.45
C THR A 57 3.27 -2.91 -9.18
N ASP A 58 4.50 -3.06 -9.66
CA ASP A 58 5.33 -4.25 -9.42
C ASP A 58 5.90 -4.26 -7.99
N LEU A 59 6.24 -3.08 -7.44
CA LEU A 59 6.63 -2.92 -6.04
C LEU A 59 5.57 -3.49 -5.10
N VAL A 60 4.29 -3.12 -5.28
CA VAL A 60 3.19 -3.61 -4.42
C VAL A 60 3.02 -5.13 -4.59
N ARG A 61 3.14 -5.65 -5.81
CA ARG A 61 3.08 -7.09 -6.08
C ARG A 61 4.22 -7.84 -5.37
N GLU A 62 5.45 -7.39 -5.55
CA GLU A 62 6.63 -8.01 -4.94
C GLU A 62 6.62 -7.88 -3.42
N PHE A 63 6.14 -6.76 -2.89
CA PHE A 63 5.93 -6.57 -1.46
C PHE A 63 4.96 -7.60 -0.89
N HIS A 64 3.81 -7.83 -1.53
CA HIS A 64 2.85 -8.84 -1.10
C HIS A 64 3.35 -10.27 -1.32
N PHE A 65 4.08 -10.54 -2.40
CA PHE A 65 4.65 -11.85 -2.70
C PHE A 65 5.75 -12.24 -1.69
N THR A 66 6.66 -11.31 -1.41
CA THR A 66 7.74 -11.48 -0.42
C THR A 66 7.17 -11.70 0.98
N ARG A 67 6.10 -10.97 1.33
CA ARG A 67 5.36 -11.16 2.59
C ARG A 67 4.52 -12.44 2.63
N GLY A 68 4.18 -13.01 1.48
CA GLY A 68 3.54 -14.33 1.39
C GLY A 68 4.50 -15.50 1.62
N LYS A 69 5.79 -15.32 1.28
CA LYS A 69 6.84 -16.36 1.43
C LYS A 69 7.60 -16.31 2.74
N LYS A 70 7.87 -15.12 3.29
CA LYS A 70 8.38 -15.00 4.65
C LYS A 70 7.20 -15.13 5.60
N GLY A 71 7.09 -16.28 6.29
CA GLY A 71 6.18 -16.51 7.41
C GLY A 71 6.40 -15.59 8.63
N THR A 72 6.99 -14.41 8.42
CA THR A 72 7.02 -13.32 9.39
C THR A 72 5.64 -12.70 9.44
N LYS A 73 4.91 -13.12 10.47
CA LYS A 73 3.76 -12.43 11.06
C LYS A 73 3.90 -10.92 10.88
N CYS A 74 3.16 -10.36 9.94
CA CYS A 74 2.76 -8.97 10.10
C CYS A 74 1.24 -9.00 10.27
N CYS A 75 0.80 -8.50 11.42
CA CYS A 75 -0.47 -8.75 12.09
C CYS A 75 -0.51 -10.01 12.98
N SER A 76 0.47 -10.17 13.85
CA SER A 76 0.12 -10.56 15.21
C SER A 76 0.28 -9.31 16.07
N TYR A 77 -0.76 -8.49 16.08
CA TYR A 77 -1.12 -7.63 17.20
C TYR A 77 -2.55 -7.99 17.55
#